data_AF-A0A2N0NWB7-F1
#
_entry.id   AF-A0A2N0NWB7-F1
#
_cell.length_a   1.000
_cell.length_b   1.000
_cell.length_c   1.000
_cell.angle_alpha   90.00
_cell.angle_beta   90.00
_cell.angle_gamma   90.00
#
_symmetry.space_group_name_H-M   'P 1'
#
loop_
_entity.id
_entity.type
_entity.pdbx_description
1 polymer ?
#
loop_
_entity_poly.entity_id
_entity_poly.type
_entity_poly.pdbx_seq_one_letter_code
_entity_poly.pdbx_strand_id
1 'polypeptide(L)'
;MKPITSDCETSLRQENEELCISKQVLEKKIEELLDLQEQYKSREVAMTKSLEESGEKVAQLSNSVAYFKSIIPDTKKALASAEKSIDLLENKCRHLEDVISAKDRKIIALVDQILSYTKYSDVTTEPETYSSNCERDLWAKRHRESEYDLEVQKKYTFRDLAGK
;
A
#
# COMPACT_ATOMS: atom_id res chain seq x y z
N MET A 1 23.18 106.98 39.81
CA MET A 1 22.70 106.03 38.77
C MET A 1 22.92 104.62 39.31
N LYS A 2 21.87 103.82 39.49
CA LYS A 2 22.00 102.40 39.86
C LYS A 2 22.43 101.61 38.61
N PRO A 3 23.34 100.62 38.72
CA PRO A 3 23.81 99.90 37.55
C PRO A 3 22.74 98.90 37.11
N ILE A 4 22.18 99.13 35.93
CA ILE A 4 21.19 98.26 35.26
C ILE A 4 21.88 96.98 34.73
N THR A 5 23.21 96.89 34.80
CA THR A 5 24.04 95.85 34.19
C THR A 5 24.06 94.51 34.95
N SER A 6 23.84 94.53 36.27
CA SER A 6 23.96 93.31 37.11
C SER A 6 22.87 92.29 36.81
N ASP A 7 21.61 92.72 36.65
CA ASP A 7 20.47 91.82 36.42
C ASP A 7 20.50 91.18 35.02
N CYS A 8 21.06 91.89 34.04
CA CYS A 8 21.20 91.40 32.67
C CYS A 8 22.25 90.29 32.58
N GLU A 9 23.35 90.41 33.34
CA GLU A 9 24.44 89.42 33.35
C GLU A 9 24.02 88.10 34.01
N THR A 10 23.28 88.15 35.13
CA THR A 10 22.69 86.95 35.75
C THR A 10 21.66 86.29 34.85
N SER A 11 20.80 87.06 34.18
CA SER A 11 19.81 86.52 33.23
C SER A 11 20.47 85.78 32.07
N LEU A 12 21.52 86.34 31.47
CA LEU A 12 22.27 85.71 30.38
C LEU A 12 23.00 84.43 30.83
N ARG A 13 23.47 84.39 32.07
CA ARG A 13 24.13 83.21 32.64
C ARG A 13 23.14 82.05 32.80
N GLN A 14 21.94 82.35 33.31
CA GLN A 14 20.88 81.37 33.47
C GLN A 14 20.41 80.82 32.11
N GLU A 15 20.19 81.69 31.12
CA GLU A 15 19.82 81.29 29.76
C GLU A 15 20.88 80.39 29.10
N ASN A 16 22.17 80.67 29.30
CA ASN A 16 23.25 79.80 28.83
C ASN A 16 23.28 78.44 29.51
N GLU A 17 22.99 78.36 30.80
CA GLU A 17 22.90 77.09 31.53
C GLU A 17 21.72 76.24 31.00
N GLU A 18 20.56 76.87 30.77
CA GLU A 18 19.39 76.22 30.16
C GLU A 18 19.64 75.74 28.73
N LEU A 19 20.36 76.54 27.93
CA LEU A 19 20.80 76.15 26.58
C LEU A 19 21.78 74.97 26.61
N CYS A 20 22.70 74.95 27.58
CA CYS A 20 23.66 73.87 27.73
C CYS A 20 22.96 72.52 28.05
N ILE A 21 21.99 72.55 28.97
CA ILE A 21 21.16 71.37 29.30
C ILE A 21 20.36 70.93 28.07
N SER A 22 19.72 71.88 27.37
CA SER A 22 18.92 71.59 26.17
C SER A 22 19.76 70.96 25.06
N LYS A 23 20.99 71.44 24.87
CA LYS A 23 21.95 70.87 23.92
C LYS A 23 22.27 69.41 24.25
N GLN A 24 22.59 69.09 25.51
CA GLN A 24 22.90 67.72 25.93
C GLN A 24 21.71 66.77 25.71
N VAL A 25 20.49 67.23 26.01
CA VAL A 25 19.26 66.44 25.77
C VAL A 25 19.08 66.17 24.27
N LEU A 26 19.33 67.16 23.42
CA LEU A 26 19.27 66.99 21.96
C LEU A 26 20.34 66.05 21.43
N GLU A 27 21.58 66.15 21.91
CA GLU A 27 22.69 65.26 21.53
C GLU A 27 22.35 63.80 21.85
N LYS A 28 21.84 63.54 23.06
CA LYS A 28 21.38 62.19 23.45
C LYS A 28 20.27 61.68 22.54
N LYS A 29 19.31 62.55 22.20
CA LYS A 29 18.20 62.18 21.30
C LYS A 29 18.67 61.91 19.87
N ILE A 30 19.71 62.60 19.40
CA ILE A 30 20.34 62.31 18.11
C ILE A 30 21.00 60.93 18.14
N GLU A 31 21.72 60.59 19.21
CA GLU A 31 22.36 59.28 19.36
C GLU A 31 21.33 58.15 19.39
N GLU A 32 20.24 58.30 20.16
CA GLU A 32 19.13 57.34 20.19
C GLU A 32 18.47 57.15 18.81
N LEU A 33 18.32 58.23 18.03
CA LEU A 33 17.77 58.16 16.68
C LEU A 33 18.72 57.48 15.68
N LEU A 34 20.03 57.64 15.84
CA LEU A 34 21.02 56.97 15.01
C LEU A 34 21.05 55.46 15.25
N ASP A 35 21.03 55.05 16.52
CA ASP A 35 20.94 53.63 16.88
C ASP A 35 19.65 53.00 16.34
N LEU A 36 18.52 53.68 16.51
CA LEU A 36 17.24 53.22 15.98
C LEU A 36 17.28 53.10 14.44
N GLN A 37 17.90 54.04 13.74
CA GLN A 37 18.06 53.99 12.29
C GLN A 37 18.90 52.77 11.86
N GLU A 38 19.97 52.47 12.57
CA GLU A 38 20.83 51.30 12.29
C GLU A 38 20.07 49.98 12.52
N GLN A 39 19.30 49.89 13.62
CA GLN A 39 18.44 48.75 13.88
C GLN A 39 17.40 48.53 12.77
N TYR A 40 16.75 49.59 12.28
CA TYR A 40 15.79 49.48 11.17
C TYR A 40 16.44 49.00 9.88
N LYS A 41 17.62 49.53 9.53
CA LYS A 41 18.39 49.06 8.36
C LYS A 41 18.74 47.59 8.47
N SER A 42 19.26 47.17 9.62
CA SER A 42 19.60 45.76 9.88
C SER A 42 18.38 44.85 9.72
N ARG A 43 17.23 45.28 10.26
CA ARG A 43 15.97 44.52 10.17
C ARG A 43 15.43 44.46 8.74
N GLU A 44 15.54 45.54 7.96
CA GLU A 44 15.14 45.58 6.55
C GLU A 44 15.96 44.60 5.71
N VAL A 45 17.28 44.55 5.92
CA VAL A 45 18.18 43.59 5.26
C VAL A 45 17.80 42.14 5.64
N ALA A 46 17.51 41.87 6.91
CA ALA A 46 17.08 40.54 7.34
C ALA A 46 15.73 40.13 6.70
N MET A 47 14.78 41.06 6.59
CA MET A 47 13.48 40.80 5.98
C MET A 47 13.58 40.56 4.46
N THR A 48 14.39 41.34 3.76
CA THR A 48 14.60 41.18 2.30
C THR A 48 15.23 39.82 1.99
N LYS A 49 16.26 39.41 2.74
CA LYS A 49 16.86 38.08 2.60
C LYS A 49 15.87 36.95 2.87
N SER A 50 15.09 37.06 3.95
CA SER A 50 14.05 36.07 4.27
C SER A 50 12.99 35.96 3.16
N LEU A 51 12.62 37.10 2.57
CA LEU A 51 11.67 37.15 1.46
C LEU A 51 12.24 36.45 0.21
N GLU A 52 13.49 36.72 -0.14
CA GLU A 52 14.19 36.06 -1.25
C GLU A 52 14.23 34.53 -1.08
N GLU A 53 14.69 34.06 0.08
CA GLU A 53 14.73 32.62 0.42
C GLU A 53 13.34 31.98 0.35
N SER A 54 12.30 32.69 0.78
CA SER A 54 10.92 32.22 0.69
C SER A 54 10.42 32.16 -0.75
N GLY A 55 10.80 33.14 -1.58
CA GLY A 55 10.48 33.19 -3.00
C GLY A 55 11.10 32.02 -3.77
N GLU A 56 12.36 31.69 -3.49
CA GLU A 56 13.04 30.52 -4.07
C GLU A 56 12.32 29.21 -3.71
N LYS A 57 11.95 29.04 -2.43
CA LYS A 57 11.20 27.85 -1.98
C LYS A 57 9.84 27.74 -2.68
N VAL A 58 9.14 28.86 -2.86
CA VAL A 58 7.86 28.90 -3.60
C VAL A 58 8.07 28.50 -5.06
N ALA A 59 9.14 28.98 -5.71
CA ALA A 59 9.47 28.60 -7.08
C ALA A 59 9.77 27.09 -7.20
N GLN A 60 10.55 26.53 -6.28
CA GLN A 60 10.84 25.08 -6.23
C GLN A 60 9.57 24.24 -6.03
N LEU A 61 8.69 24.66 -5.13
CA LEU A 61 7.39 24.01 -4.92
C LEU A 61 6.52 24.09 -6.17
N SER A 62 6.47 25.25 -6.84
CA SER A 62 5.73 25.44 -8.08
C SER A 62 6.21 24.48 -9.18
N ASN A 63 7.53 24.34 -9.35
CA ASN A 63 8.13 23.41 -10.30
C ASN A 63 7.77 21.95 -9.98
N SER A 64 7.82 21.56 -8.71
CA SER A 64 7.44 20.23 -8.26
C SER A 64 5.96 19.94 -8.53
N VAL A 65 5.08 20.91 -8.28
CA VAL A 65 3.64 20.79 -8.59
C VAL A 65 3.42 20.64 -10.10
N ALA A 66 4.13 21.39 -10.94
CA ALA A 66 4.04 21.27 -12.39
C ALA A 66 4.49 19.88 -12.87
N TYR A 67 5.58 19.36 -12.32
CA TYR A 67 6.07 18.01 -12.60
C TYR A 67 5.06 16.92 -12.21
N PHE A 68 4.45 17.01 -11.02
CA PHE A 68 3.42 16.05 -10.65
C PHE A 68 2.18 16.15 -11.55
N LYS A 69 1.77 17.36 -11.93
CA LYS A 69 0.68 17.57 -12.89
C LYS A 69 0.94 16.93 -14.24
N SER A 70 2.19 16.87 -14.72
CA SER A 70 2.51 16.20 -15.97
C SER A 70 2.48 14.68 -15.88
N ILE A 71 2.74 14.09 -14.70
CA ILE A 71 2.82 12.62 -14.53
C ILE A 71 1.45 11.99 -14.22
N ILE A 72 0.58 12.71 -13.50
CA ILE A 72 -0.75 12.21 -13.10
C ILE A 72 -1.58 11.66 -14.29
N PRO A 73 -1.61 12.27 -15.49
CA PRO A 73 -2.37 11.73 -16.61
C PRO A 73 -1.85 10.38 -17.09
N ASP A 74 -0.53 10.22 -17.18
CA ASP A 74 0.10 9.00 -17.64
C ASP A 74 -0.11 7.85 -16.66
N THR A 75 0.01 8.13 -15.35
CA THR A 75 -0.27 7.12 -14.32
C THR A 75 -1.75 6.73 -14.30
N LYS A 76 -2.67 7.68 -14.49
CA LYS A 76 -4.10 7.37 -14.66
C LYS A 76 -4.37 6.49 -15.87
N LYS A 77 -3.69 6.74 -17.00
CA LYS A 77 -3.83 5.91 -18.21
C LYS A 77 -3.30 4.50 -17.98
N ALA A 78 -2.16 4.36 -17.32
CA ALA A 78 -1.60 3.06 -16.95
C ALA A 78 -2.53 2.28 -16.01
N LEU A 79 -3.13 2.96 -15.03
CA LEU A 79 -4.09 2.36 -14.10
C LEU A 79 -5.34 1.84 -14.84
N ALA A 80 -5.95 2.66 -15.69
CA ALA A 80 -7.10 2.25 -16.49
C ALA A 80 -6.79 1.07 -17.44
N SER A 81 -5.55 0.97 -17.93
CA SER A 81 -5.10 -0.17 -18.71
C SER A 81 -4.95 -1.44 -17.85
N ALA A 82 -4.42 -1.30 -16.64
CA ALA A 82 -4.28 -2.39 -15.69
C ALA A 82 -5.65 -2.94 -15.26
N GLU A 83 -6.62 -2.07 -14.96
CA GLU A 83 -8.01 -2.45 -14.63
C GLU A 83 -8.63 -3.32 -15.74
N LYS A 84 -8.54 -2.89 -17.00
CA LYS A 84 -9.03 -3.69 -18.15
C LYS A 84 -8.38 -5.07 -18.25
N SER A 85 -7.09 -5.16 -17.93
CA SER A 85 -6.36 -6.43 -17.97
C SER A 85 -6.76 -7.36 -16.82
N ILE A 86 -7.06 -6.79 -15.64
CA ILE A 86 -7.57 -7.52 -14.48
C ILE A 86 -8.97 -8.07 -14.79
N ASP A 87 -9.87 -7.24 -15.32
CA ASP A 87 -11.22 -7.68 -15.73
C ASP A 87 -11.16 -8.86 -16.73
N LEU A 88 -10.25 -8.79 -17.70
CA LEU A 88 -10.06 -9.87 -18.66
C LEU A 88 -9.56 -11.16 -17.99
N LEU A 89 -8.64 -11.05 -17.03
CA LEU A 89 -8.12 -12.19 -16.28
C LEU A 89 -9.18 -12.80 -15.37
N GLU A 90 -9.96 -11.98 -14.66
CA GLU A 90 -11.08 -12.45 -13.82
C GLU A 90 -12.10 -13.26 -14.63
N ASN A 91 -12.45 -12.78 -15.82
CA ASN A 91 -13.34 -13.51 -16.72
C ASN A 91 -12.76 -14.87 -17.16
N LYS A 92 -11.45 -14.93 -17.43
CA LYS A 92 -10.76 -16.19 -17.75
C LYS A 92 -10.74 -17.15 -16.56
N CYS A 93 -10.47 -16.65 -15.36
CA CYS A 93 -10.49 -17.45 -14.14
C CYS A 93 -11.87 -18.07 -13.91
N ARG A 94 -12.94 -17.28 -14.03
CA ARG A 94 -14.32 -17.75 -13.89
C ARG A 94 -14.64 -18.86 -14.90
N HIS A 95 -14.21 -18.69 -16.16
CA HIS A 95 -14.41 -19.74 -17.16
C HIS A 95 -13.68 -21.05 -16.82
N LEU A 96 -12.46 -20.96 -16.29
CA LEU A 96 -11.71 -22.14 -15.85
C LEU A 96 -12.35 -22.81 -14.63
N GLU A 97 -12.87 -22.04 -13.68
CA GLU A 97 -13.63 -22.54 -12.53
C GLU A 97 -14.88 -23.33 -12.97
N ASP A 98 -15.62 -22.84 -13.97
CA ASP A 98 -16.77 -23.54 -14.55
C ASP A 98 -16.34 -24.88 -15.17
N VAL A 99 -15.22 -24.89 -15.92
CA VAL A 99 -14.68 -26.09 -16.55
C VAL A 99 -14.22 -27.11 -15.51
N ILE A 100 -13.53 -26.68 -14.46
CA ILE A 100 -13.11 -27.55 -13.35
C ILE A 100 -14.34 -28.13 -12.66
N SER A 101 -15.32 -27.29 -12.32
CA SER A 101 -16.57 -27.72 -11.69
C SER A 101 -17.35 -28.74 -12.54
N ALA A 102 -17.33 -28.60 -13.86
CA ALA A 102 -17.94 -29.57 -14.77
C ALA A 102 -17.16 -30.90 -14.79
N LYS A 103 -15.83 -30.85 -14.77
CA LYS A 103 -14.98 -32.04 -14.73
C LYS A 103 -15.11 -32.77 -13.39
N ASP A 104 -15.14 -32.06 -12.28
CA ASP A 104 -15.31 -32.63 -10.95
C ASP A 104 -16.65 -33.38 -10.83
N ARG A 105 -17.74 -32.78 -11.31
CA ARG A 105 -19.04 -33.47 -11.39
C ARG A 105 -18.98 -34.74 -12.22
N LYS A 106 -18.25 -34.74 -13.34
CA LYS A 106 -18.08 -35.93 -14.19
C LYS A 106 -17.24 -37.01 -13.50
N ILE A 107 -16.19 -36.62 -12.78
CA ILE A 107 -15.38 -37.54 -11.98
C ILE A 107 -16.24 -38.19 -10.90
N ILE A 108 -17.00 -37.39 -10.13
CA ILE A 108 -17.92 -37.89 -9.10
C ILE A 108 -18.90 -38.90 -9.69
N ALA A 109 -19.56 -38.56 -10.80
CA ALA A 109 -20.50 -39.47 -11.47
C ALA A 109 -19.84 -40.79 -11.93
N LEU A 110 -18.62 -40.74 -12.46
CA LEU A 110 -17.88 -41.94 -12.85
C LEU A 110 -17.46 -42.78 -11.63
N VAL A 111 -17.06 -42.14 -10.53
CA VAL A 111 -16.73 -42.81 -9.26
C VAL A 111 -17.98 -43.50 -8.70
N ASP A 112 -19.12 -42.82 -8.65
CA ASP A 112 -20.39 -43.39 -8.20
C ASP A 112 -20.80 -44.60 -9.07
N GLN A 113 -20.62 -44.49 -10.38
CA GLN A 113 -20.85 -45.59 -11.30
C GLN A 113 -19.93 -46.78 -11.01
N ILE A 114 -18.62 -46.57 -10.85
CA ILE A 114 -17.67 -47.63 -10.48
C ILE A 114 -18.07 -48.28 -9.16
N LEU A 115 -18.38 -47.47 -8.14
CA LEU A 115 -18.82 -47.95 -6.83
C LEU A 115 -20.08 -48.81 -6.94
N SER A 116 -21.03 -48.42 -7.79
CA SER A 116 -22.25 -49.20 -8.05
C SER A 116 -21.94 -50.60 -8.60
N TYR A 117 -20.97 -50.73 -9.52
CA TYR A 117 -20.57 -52.03 -10.06
C TYR A 117 -19.84 -52.89 -9.02
N THR A 118 -19.04 -52.26 -8.16
CA THR A 118 -18.34 -52.96 -7.07
C THR A 118 -19.25 -53.31 -5.88
N LYS A 119 -20.41 -52.66 -5.71
CA LYS A 119 -21.32 -52.91 -4.58
C LYS A 119 -22.09 -54.24 -4.70
N TYR A 120 -22.20 -54.79 -5.91
CA TYR A 120 -22.83 -56.08 -6.20
C TYR A 120 -21.84 -57.23 -6.41
N SER A 121 -20.54 -56.95 -6.37
CA SER A 121 -19.48 -57.96 -6.42
C SER A 121 -18.62 -57.78 -5.18
N ASP A 122 -18.87 -58.59 -4.16
CA ASP A 122 -17.84 -58.80 -3.16
C ASP A 122 -16.59 -59.28 -3.89
N VAL A 123 -15.57 -58.41 -4.02
CA VAL A 123 -14.40 -58.65 -4.87
C VAL A 123 -13.65 -59.90 -4.42
N THR A 124 -13.88 -60.32 -3.18
CA THR A 124 -13.31 -61.53 -2.59
C THR A 124 -14.20 -62.77 -2.74
N THR A 125 -15.46 -62.65 -3.18
CA THR A 125 -16.30 -63.82 -3.44
C THR A 125 -16.33 -64.12 -4.93
N GLU A 126 -16.16 -65.38 -5.30
CA GLU A 126 -16.27 -65.79 -6.70
C GLU A 126 -17.69 -65.46 -7.24
N PRO A 127 -17.83 -64.74 -8.37
CA PRO A 127 -19.12 -64.46 -8.97
C PRO A 127 -19.87 -65.75 -9.33
N GLU A 128 -21.16 -65.84 -8.99
CA GLU A 128 -22.00 -66.99 -9.38
C GLU A 128 -22.12 -67.15 -10.90
N THR A 129 -22.11 -66.04 -11.62
CA THR A 129 -22.16 -66.01 -13.08
C THR A 129 -21.23 -64.91 -13.58
N TYR A 130 -20.45 -65.24 -14.61
CA TYR A 130 -19.61 -64.27 -15.31
C TYR A 130 -20.41 -63.69 -16.47
N SER A 131 -20.49 -62.36 -16.54
CA SER A 131 -21.20 -61.65 -17.62
C SER A 131 -20.42 -61.73 -18.94
N SER A 132 -19.11 -61.97 -18.90
CA SER A 132 -18.28 -62.17 -20.10
C SER A 132 -17.03 -63.01 -19.82
N ASN A 133 -16.38 -63.52 -20.87
CA ASN A 133 -15.08 -64.18 -20.74
C ASN A 133 -13.99 -63.23 -20.21
N CYS A 134 -14.05 -61.95 -20.56
CA CYS A 134 -13.11 -60.92 -20.06
C CYS A 134 -13.20 -60.76 -18.53
N GLU A 135 -14.42 -60.83 -17.98
CA GLU A 135 -14.66 -60.76 -16.54
C GLU A 135 -14.07 -61.97 -15.80
N ARG A 136 -14.22 -63.18 -16.39
CA ARG A 136 -13.62 -64.41 -15.87
C ARG A 136 -12.09 -64.32 -15.83
N ASP A 137 -11.48 -63.83 -16.91
CA ASP A 137 -10.03 -63.67 -17.01
C ASP A 137 -9.50 -62.63 -16.02
N LEU A 138 -10.24 -61.54 -15.81
CA LEU A 138 -9.91 -60.51 -14.81
C LEU A 138 -10.01 -61.05 -13.38
N TRP A 139 -11.03 -61.85 -13.06
CA TRP A 139 -11.14 -62.51 -11.76
C TRP A 139 -9.97 -63.46 -11.51
N ALA A 140 -9.65 -64.34 -12.48
CA ALA A 140 -8.54 -65.27 -12.37
C ALA A 140 -7.16 -64.58 -12.27
N LYS A 141 -7.02 -63.39 -12.85
CA LYS A 141 -5.82 -62.56 -12.70
C LYS A 141 -5.74 -61.93 -11.30
N ARG A 142 -6.82 -61.29 -10.83
CA ARG A 142 -6.89 -60.70 -9.48
C ARG A 142 -6.65 -61.74 -8.38
N HIS A 143 -7.25 -62.92 -8.52
CA HIS A 143 -7.06 -64.02 -7.58
C HIS A 143 -5.58 -64.43 -7.45
N ARG A 144 -4.88 -64.65 -8.58
CA ARG A 144 -3.44 -64.96 -8.59
C ARG A 144 -2.59 -63.85 -8.01
N GLU A 145 -2.93 -62.60 -8.28
CA GLU A 145 -2.22 -61.45 -7.72
C GLU A 145 -2.41 -61.34 -6.20
N SER A 146 -3.56 -61.77 -5.68
CA SER A 146 -3.87 -61.79 -4.24
C SER A 146 -3.37 -63.04 -3.48
N GLU A 147 -2.88 -64.07 -4.18
CA GLU A 147 -2.38 -65.33 -3.58
C GLU A 147 -1.21 -65.10 -2.60
N TYR A 148 -0.52 -63.97 -2.71
CA TYR A 148 0.61 -63.58 -1.88
C TYR A 148 0.26 -62.64 -0.70
N ASP A 149 -1.01 -62.25 -0.54
CA ASP A 149 -1.48 -61.38 0.56
C ASP A 149 -2.39 -62.17 1.53
N LEU A 150 -1.84 -62.54 2.69
CA LEU A 150 -2.50 -63.35 3.73
C LEU A 150 -3.77 -62.70 4.32
N GLU A 151 -3.83 -61.36 4.35
CA GLU A 151 -4.99 -60.62 4.87
C GLU A 151 -6.17 -60.68 3.90
N VAL A 152 -5.83 -60.76 2.61
CA VAL A 152 -6.75 -60.83 1.49
C VAL A 152 -7.24 -62.27 1.30
N GLN A 153 -6.37 -63.27 1.46
CA GLN A 153 -6.70 -64.70 1.37
C GLN A 153 -7.81 -65.12 2.35
N LYS A 154 -7.83 -64.56 3.57
CA LYS A 154 -8.87 -64.81 4.59
C LYS A 154 -10.26 -64.31 4.19
N LYS A 155 -10.35 -63.38 3.23
CA LYS A 155 -11.60 -62.78 2.78
C LYS A 155 -12.21 -63.52 1.57
N TYR A 156 -11.44 -64.39 0.89
CA TYR A 156 -11.96 -65.12 -0.25
C TYR A 156 -12.80 -66.33 0.17
N THR A 157 -14.08 -66.34 -0.19
CA THR A 157 -15.01 -67.45 0.05
C THR A 157 -15.32 -68.19 -1.25
N PHE A 158 -15.03 -69.50 -1.26
CA PHE A 158 -15.27 -70.39 -2.40
C PHE A 158 -16.67 -71.01 -2.34
N ARG A 159 -17.28 -71.29 -3.50
CA ARG A 159 -18.40 -72.22 -3.59
C ARG A 159 -17.89 -73.62 -3.86
N ASP A 160 -17.95 -74.49 -2.86
CA ASP A 160 -17.78 -75.92 -3.10
C ASP A 160 -18.96 -76.39 -3.97
N LEU A 161 -18.66 -76.82 -5.19
CA LEU A 161 -19.58 -77.48 -6.11
C LEU A 161 -19.94 -78.89 -5.56
N ALA A 162 -20.70 -78.92 -4.47
CA ALA A 162 -21.32 -80.13 -3.94
C ALA A 162 -22.82 -80.11 -4.28
N GLY A 163 -23.15 -80.60 -5.48
CA GLY A 163 -24.53 -80.82 -5.89
C GLY A 163 -24.69 -81.00 -7.39
N LYS A 164 -24.72 -82.27 -7.82
CA LYS A 164 -25.34 -82.71 -9.07
C LYS A 164 -26.83 -82.38 -9.08
#